data_AF-A0A0F8WRY2-F1
#
_entry.id   AF-A0A0F8WRY2-F1
#
_cell.length_a   1.000
_cell.length_b   1.000
_cell.length_c   1.000
_cell.angle_alpha   90.00
_cell.angle_beta   90.00
_cell.angle_gamma   90.00
#
_symmetry.space_group_name_H-M   'P 1'
#
loop_
_entity.id
_entity.type
_entity.pdbx_description
1 polymer ?
#
loop_
_entity_poly.entity_id
_entity_poly.type
_entity_poly.pdbx_seq_one_letter_code
_entity_poly.pdbx_strand_id
1 'polypeptide(L)'
;RPGAVEYVFPKGENAQRMVDRLQASGWRGEIVGPHGSGKSALLATLIPLLEQAGRKTLLIELHDGQRRIGVNLEDTVDVDTPAVLVIDGYEQLGRLSRWKVKRFCRQHRLGLLVTAHTPVGLPDLFETTVTVELAQKIVEQLQGESARCVTAEDVALRFSHHKGDLRETLFDLYDFHQQRRRGQ
;
A
#
# COMPACT_ATOMS: atom_id res chain seq x y z
N ARG A 1 10.90 5.72 11.33
CA ARG A 1 10.14 6.63 10.43
C ARG A 1 8.97 5.84 9.87
N PRO A 2 7.74 6.37 9.85
CA PRO A 2 6.64 5.73 9.13
C PRO A 2 7.08 5.57 7.66
N GLY A 3 6.98 4.36 7.11
CA GLY A 3 7.44 4.05 5.74
C GLY A 3 8.83 3.44 5.59
N ALA A 4 9.53 3.10 6.68
CA ALA A 4 10.85 2.43 6.60
C ALA A 4 10.77 0.89 6.52
N VAL A 5 9.60 0.30 6.70
CA VAL A 5 9.41 -1.16 6.65
C VAL A 5 9.02 -1.55 5.23
N GLU A 6 9.86 -2.34 4.58
CA GLU A 6 9.56 -2.93 3.29
C GLU A 6 8.34 -3.85 3.37
N TYR A 7 7.59 -3.96 2.27
CA TYR A 7 6.46 -4.86 2.22
C TYR A 7 6.94 -6.32 2.26
N VAL A 8 6.45 -7.09 3.24
CA VAL A 8 6.78 -8.51 3.36
C VAL A 8 5.76 -9.33 2.60
N PHE A 9 6.21 -9.94 1.49
CA PHE A 9 5.36 -10.78 0.66
C PHE A 9 5.05 -12.14 1.32
N PRO A 10 3.83 -12.69 1.10
CA PRO A 10 3.55 -14.07 1.45
C PRO A 10 4.37 -15.03 0.57
N LYS A 11 4.48 -16.28 1.02
CA LYS A 11 5.29 -17.30 0.33
C LYS A 11 4.81 -17.49 -1.11
N GLY A 12 5.74 -17.39 -2.06
CA GLY A 12 5.44 -17.56 -3.48
C GLY A 12 4.97 -16.28 -4.17
N GLU A 13 4.83 -15.17 -3.46
CA GLU A 13 4.57 -13.86 -4.04
C GLU A 13 5.81 -12.98 -4.00
N ASN A 14 5.92 -12.06 -4.95
CA ASN A 14 6.93 -11.02 -4.96
C ASN A 14 6.48 -9.86 -5.85
N ALA A 15 7.18 -8.74 -5.74
CA ALA A 15 6.87 -7.52 -6.47
C ALA A 15 6.90 -7.71 -8.00
N GLN A 16 7.86 -8.48 -8.53
CA GLN A 16 7.98 -8.72 -9.97
C GLN A 16 6.76 -9.47 -10.53
N ARG A 17 6.32 -10.54 -9.86
CA ARG A 17 5.11 -11.31 -10.24
C ARG A 17 3.87 -10.43 -10.29
N MET A 18 3.78 -9.46 -9.38
CA MET A 18 2.68 -8.49 -9.39
C MET A 18 2.78 -7.54 -10.58
N VAL A 19 3.97 -7.03 -10.91
CA VAL A 19 4.17 -6.22 -12.12
C VAL A 19 3.81 -7.01 -13.38
N ASP A 20 4.20 -8.28 -13.47
CA ASP A 20 3.87 -9.14 -14.61
C ASP A 20 2.35 -9.34 -14.76
N ARG A 21 1.62 -9.56 -13.65
CA ARG A 21 0.14 -9.64 -13.65
C ARG A 21 -0.50 -8.32 -14.06
N LEU A 22 0.05 -7.20 -13.58
CA LEU A 22 -0.45 -5.88 -13.92
C LEU A 22 -0.27 -5.60 -15.42
N GLN A 23 0.89 -5.94 -15.98
CA GLN A 23 1.16 -5.85 -17.41
C GLN A 23 0.21 -6.74 -18.22
N ALA A 24 0.01 -7.99 -17.82
CA ALA A 24 -0.92 -8.92 -18.47
C ALA A 24 -2.38 -8.41 -18.43
N SER A 25 -2.72 -7.60 -17.43
CA SER A 25 -4.04 -6.95 -17.27
C SER A 25 -4.15 -5.61 -17.99
N GLY A 26 -3.22 -5.30 -18.92
CA GLY A 26 -3.21 -4.04 -19.65
C GLY A 26 -2.85 -2.85 -18.77
N TRP A 27 -1.99 -3.06 -17.77
CA TRP A 27 -1.55 -2.08 -16.77
C TRP A 27 -2.68 -1.56 -15.88
N ARG A 28 -3.69 -2.40 -15.63
CA ARG A 28 -4.84 -2.05 -14.80
C ARG A 28 -5.01 -3.08 -13.69
N GLY A 29 -5.12 -2.61 -12.45
CA GLY A 29 -5.34 -3.51 -11.32
C GLY A 29 -5.68 -2.79 -10.03
N GLU A 30 -6.24 -3.56 -9.10
CA GLU A 30 -6.51 -3.13 -7.73
C GLU A 30 -5.77 -3.99 -6.70
N ILE A 31 -5.27 -3.33 -5.66
CA ILE A 31 -4.73 -3.93 -4.45
C ILE A 31 -5.76 -3.69 -3.34
N VAL A 32 -6.37 -4.76 -2.86
CA VAL A 32 -7.45 -4.69 -1.88
C VAL A 32 -6.92 -5.10 -0.50
N GLY A 33 -7.51 -4.55 0.56
CA GLY A 33 -7.34 -5.07 1.91
C GLY A 33 -7.58 -4.01 2.98
N PRO A 34 -7.66 -4.40 4.25
CA PRO A 34 -8.13 -3.55 5.34
C PRO A 34 -7.20 -2.36 5.62
N HIS A 35 -7.66 -1.43 6.45
CA HIS A 35 -6.80 -0.37 6.98
C HIS A 35 -5.55 -0.97 7.66
N GLY A 36 -4.42 -0.27 7.56
CA GLY A 36 -3.18 -0.74 8.16
C GLY A 36 -2.51 -1.94 7.49
N SER A 37 -3.06 -2.52 6.41
CA SER A 37 -2.52 -3.76 5.82
C SER A 37 -1.23 -3.63 5.01
N GLY A 38 -0.66 -2.43 4.90
CA GLY A 38 0.58 -2.18 4.17
C GLY A 38 0.41 -1.90 2.67
N LYS A 39 -0.79 -1.60 2.17
CA LYS A 39 -1.04 -1.24 0.76
C LYS A 39 -0.11 -0.13 0.23
N SER A 40 0.06 0.95 0.98
CA SER A 40 0.99 2.04 0.62
C SER A 40 2.45 1.57 0.58
N ALA A 41 2.87 0.69 1.49
CA ALA A 41 4.21 0.10 1.48
C ALA A 41 4.41 -0.83 0.27
N LEU A 42 3.38 -1.57 -0.12
CA LEU A 42 3.38 -2.37 -1.33
C LEU A 42 3.48 -1.48 -2.59
N LEU A 43 2.72 -0.39 -2.67
CA LEU A 43 2.86 0.58 -3.77
C LEU A 43 4.28 1.15 -3.86
N ALA A 44 4.89 1.53 -2.73
CA ALA A 44 6.26 2.03 -2.70
C ALA A 44 7.27 0.99 -3.23
N THR A 45 6.98 -0.30 -3.05
CA THR A 45 7.80 -1.40 -3.59
C THR A 45 7.58 -1.61 -5.09
N LEU A 46 6.34 -1.42 -5.58
CA LEU A 46 5.99 -1.63 -6.98
C LEU A 46 6.40 -0.47 -7.88
N ILE A 47 6.36 0.77 -7.39
CA ILE A 47 6.64 1.98 -8.18
C ILE A 47 7.99 1.91 -8.91
N PRO A 48 9.13 1.60 -8.25
CA PRO A 48 10.42 1.48 -8.95
C PRO A 48 10.41 0.41 -10.05
N LEU A 49 9.68 -0.69 -9.86
CA LEU A 49 9.60 -1.77 -10.85
C LEU A 49 8.71 -1.39 -12.04
N LEU A 50 7.65 -0.59 -11.81
CA LEU A 50 6.86 -0.01 -12.89
C LEU A 50 7.74 0.89 -13.78
N GLU A 51 8.58 1.71 -13.16
CA GLU A 51 9.51 2.60 -13.86
C GLU A 51 10.57 1.82 -14.64
N GLN A 52 11.12 0.76 -14.03
CA GLN A 52 12.03 -0.17 -14.73
C GLN A 52 11.35 -0.88 -15.91
N ALA A 53 10.04 -1.13 -15.84
CA ALA A 53 9.25 -1.65 -16.95
C ALA A 53 8.90 -0.58 -18.01
N GLY A 54 9.50 0.61 -17.95
CA GLY A 54 9.30 1.69 -18.90
C GLY A 54 7.98 2.45 -18.71
N ARG A 55 7.39 2.40 -17.51
CA ARG A 55 6.17 3.14 -17.17
C ARG A 55 6.49 4.27 -16.21
N LYS A 56 6.32 5.51 -16.64
CA LYS A 56 6.33 6.65 -15.71
C LYS A 56 5.22 6.47 -14.68
N THR A 57 5.50 6.72 -13.41
CA THR A 57 4.49 6.62 -12.35
C THR A 57 4.01 8.01 -11.95
N LEU A 58 2.69 8.12 -11.73
CA LEU A 58 2.07 9.33 -11.20
C LEU A 58 1.29 8.93 -9.95
N LEU A 59 1.84 9.20 -8.77
CA LEU A 59 1.22 8.85 -7.50
C LEU A 59 0.30 9.96 -7.01
N ILE A 60 -0.94 9.58 -6.69
CA ILE A 60 -1.92 10.42 -6.01
C ILE A 60 -2.34 9.70 -4.73
N GLU A 61 -2.03 10.30 -3.60
CA GLU A 61 -2.50 9.82 -2.30
C GLU A 61 -3.79 10.52 -1.94
N LEU A 62 -4.82 9.74 -1.60
CA LEU A 62 -6.08 10.24 -1.11
C LEU A 62 -6.18 10.01 0.40
N HIS A 63 -6.54 11.07 1.10
CA HIS A 63 -6.79 11.05 2.53
C HIS A 63 -8.29 11.12 2.83
N ASP A 64 -8.68 10.76 4.05
CA ASP A 64 -10.09 10.72 4.45
C ASP A 64 -10.82 12.03 4.16
N GLY A 65 -11.98 11.91 3.53
CA GLY A 65 -12.82 13.05 3.12
C GLY A 65 -12.50 13.62 1.74
N GLN A 66 -11.40 13.22 1.08
CA GLN A 66 -11.06 13.66 -0.28
C GLN A 66 -11.86 12.90 -1.35
N ARG A 67 -13.06 13.43 -1.66
CA ARG A 67 -13.98 12.80 -2.65
C ARG A 67 -13.63 13.08 -4.12
N ARG A 68 -12.60 13.89 -4.37
CA ARG A 68 -12.16 14.36 -5.69
C ARG A 68 -10.64 14.37 -5.74
N ILE A 69 -10.09 14.16 -6.93
CA ILE A 69 -8.68 14.41 -7.18
C ILE A 69 -8.45 15.92 -7.18
N GLY A 70 -7.52 16.38 -6.34
CA GLY A 70 -7.20 17.80 -6.18
C GLY A 70 -6.30 18.37 -7.27
N VAL A 71 -5.72 17.51 -8.11
CA VAL A 71 -4.87 17.90 -9.24
C VAL A 71 -5.62 17.79 -10.57
N ASN A 72 -5.27 18.65 -11.52
CA ASN A 72 -5.71 18.50 -12.89
C ASN A 72 -4.84 17.44 -13.58
N LEU A 73 -5.45 16.30 -13.93
CA LEU A 73 -4.74 15.18 -14.54
C LEU A 73 -4.16 15.54 -15.92
N GLU A 74 -4.83 16.44 -16.66
CA GLU A 74 -4.38 16.89 -17.98
C GLU A 74 -3.03 17.63 -17.90
N ASP A 75 -2.81 18.40 -16.83
CA ASP A 75 -1.58 19.17 -16.63
C ASP A 75 -0.42 18.32 -16.10
N THR A 76 -0.74 17.13 -15.58
CA THR A 76 0.20 16.25 -14.87
C THR A 76 0.72 15.12 -15.76
N VAL A 77 -0.05 14.76 -16.78
CA VAL A 77 0.22 13.64 -17.68
C VAL A 77 0.84 14.14 -18.97
N ASP A 78 2.05 13.66 -19.23
CA ASP A 78 2.61 13.69 -20.57
C ASP A 78 2.01 12.55 -21.39
N VAL A 79 1.24 12.90 -22.42
CA VAL A 79 0.48 11.95 -23.25
C VAL A 79 1.36 11.11 -24.17
N ASP A 80 2.59 11.55 -24.44
CA ASP A 80 3.53 10.83 -25.31
C ASP A 80 4.35 9.78 -24.54
N THR A 81 4.32 9.85 -23.20
CA THR A 81 5.07 8.94 -22.33
C THR A 81 4.16 7.84 -21.76
N PRO A 82 4.47 6.55 -21.97
CA PRO A 82 3.75 5.45 -21.33
C PRO A 82 3.77 5.59 -19.80
N ALA A 83 2.61 5.76 -19.18
CA ALA A 83 2.49 6.00 -17.75
C ALA A 83 1.43 5.14 -17.06
N VAL A 84 1.59 4.95 -15.74
CA VAL A 84 0.61 4.33 -14.84
C VAL A 84 0.21 5.36 -13.79
N LEU A 85 -1.08 5.67 -13.74
CA LEU A 85 -1.65 6.47 -12.66
C LEU A 85 -1.82 5.55 -11.43
N VAL A 86 -1.12 5.87 -10.35
CA VAL A 86 -1.18 5.14 -9.08
C VAL A 86 -2.01 5.95 -8.10
N ILE A 87 -3.10 5.39 -7.59
CA ILE A 87 -3.97 6.08 -6.62
C ILE A 87 -4.04 5.27 -5.33
N ASP A 88 -3.52 5.84 -4.24
CA ASP A 88 -3.66 5.28 -2.90
C ASP A 88 -4.95 5.79 -2.24
N GLY A 89 -5.83 4.91 -1.77
CA GLY A 89 -7.12 5.28 -1.16
C GLY A 89 -8.23 5.58 -2.17
N TYR A 90 -8.30 4.84 -3.29
CA TYR A 90 -9.23 5.11 -4.40
C TYR A 90 -10.72 5.02 -4.00
N GLU A 91 -11.05 4.29 -2.95
CA GLU A 91 -12.40 4.19 -2.40
C GLU A 91 -12.93 5.53 -1.86
N GLN A 92 -12.04 6.47 -1.50
CA GLN A 92 -12.40 7.81 -1.02
C GLN A 92 -13.08 8.63 -2.13
N LEU A 93 -12.76 8.35 -3.40
CA LEU A 93 -13.37 9.04 -4.54
C LEU A 93 -14.86 8.73 -4.65
N GLY A 94 -15.66 9.77 -4.92
CA GLY A 94 -17.05 9.60 -5.31
C GLY A 94 -17.19 8.87 -6.66
N ARG A 95 -18.36 8.27 -6.92
CA ARG A 95 -18.63 7.50 -8.16
C ARG A 95 -18.30 8.27 -9.44
N LEU A 96 -18.65 9.56 -9.49
CA LEU A 96 -18.34 10.45 -10.62
C LEU A 96 -16.82 10.63 -10.81
N SER A 97 -16.08 10.87 -9.72
CA SER A 97 -14.62 10.99 -9.76
C SER A 97 -13.96 9.70 -10.24
N ARG A 98 -14.40 8.53 -9.74
CA ARG A 98 -13.90 7.23 -10.20
C ARG A 98 -14.17 7.01 -11.70
N TRP A 99 -15.38 7.36 -12.17
CA TRP A 99 -15.72 7.28 -13.59
C TRP A 99 -14.83 8.20 -14.43
N LYS A 100 -14.62 9.45 -14.00
CA LYS A 100 -13.74 10.41 -14.68
C LYS A 100 -12.31 9.88 -14.81
N VAL A 101 -11.73 9.35 -13.72
CA VAL A 101 -10.40 8.75 -13.72
C VAL A 101 -10.31 7.59 -14.72
N LYS A 102 -11.25 6.64 -14.64
CA LYS A 102 -11.25 5.48 -15.55
C LYS A 102 -11.40 5.92 -17.01
N ARG A 103 -12.24 6.92 -17.27
CA ARG A 103 -12.42 7.47 -18.62
C ARG A 103 -11.14 8.14 -19.10
N PHE A 104 -10.54 8.99 -18.29
CA PHE A 104 -9.31 9.70 -18.59
C PHE A 104 -8.17 8.72 -18.91
N CYS A 105 -7.91 7.73 -18.05
CA CYS A 105 -6.89 6.71 -18.32
C CYS A 105 -7.16 5.96 -19.64
N ARG A 106 -8.42 5.64 -19.96
CA ARG A 106 -8.77 4.97 -21.22
C ARG A 106 -8.56 5.86 -22.44
N GLN A 107 -8.91 7.15 -22.36
CA GLN A 107 -8.74 8.10 -23.46
C GLN A 107 -7.26 8.34 -23.78
N HIS A 108 -6.42 8.40 -22.75
CA HIS A 108 -4.99 8.67 -22.89
C HIS A 108 -4.11 7.41 -22.87
N ARG A 109 -4.72 6.20 -22.93
CA ARG A 109 -4.02 4.90 -22.92
C ARG A 109 -3.05 4.71 -21.74
N LEU A 110 -3.41 5.28 -20.58
CA LEU A 110 -2.65 5.16 -19.34
C LEU A 110 -3.03 3.87 -18.60
N GLY A 111 -2.06 3.31 -17.89
CA GLY A 111 -2.32 2.33 -16.84
C GLY A 111 -3.02 2.96 -15.63
N LEU A 112 -3.65 2.12 -14.82
CA LEU A 112 -4.32 2.51 -13.57
C LEU A 112 -4.10 1.43 -12.51
N LEU A 113 -3.30 1.75 -11.51
CA LEU A 113 -3.10 0.93 -10.32
C LEU A 113 -3.74 1.64 -9.12
N VAL A 114 -4.57 0.95 -8.36
CA VAL A 114 -5.23 1.55 -7.20
C VAL A 114 -5.10 0.69 -5.96
N THR A 115 -5.18 1.30 -4.80
CA THR A 115 -5.45 0.61 -3.54
C THR A 115 -6.87 0.91 -3.08
N ALA A 116 -7.50 -0.06 -2.42
CA ALA A 116 -8.82 0.11 -1.82
C ALA A 116 -9.05 -0.81 -0.61
N HIS A 117 -10.03 -0.47 0.23
CA HIS A 117 -10.49 -1.36 1.32
C HIS A 117 -11.39 -2.50 0.83
N THR A 118 -12.15 -2.25 -0.23
CA THR A 118 -13.05 -3.22 -0.86
C THR A 118 -12.89 -3.16 -2.37
N PRO A 119 -13.27 -4.21 -3.11
CA PRO A 119 -13.13 -4.23 -4.56
C PRO A 119 -13.80 -3.04 -5.25
N VAL A 120 -13.14 -2.43 -6.23
CA VAL A 120 -13.61 -1.22 -6.94
C VAL A 120 -13.88 -1.45 -8.43
N GLY A 121 -13.77 -2.71 -8.87
CA GLY A 121 -14.13 -3.18 -10.21
C GLY A 121 -13.02 -2.98 -11.24
N LEU A 122 -11.77 -3.05 -10.80
CA LEU A 122 -10.59 -3.29 -11.63
C LEU A 122 -10.15 -4.77 -11.51
N PRO A 123 -9.26 -5.25 -12.38
CA PRO A 123 -8.70 -6.60 -12.23
C PRO A 123 -8.03 -6.77 -10.87
N ASP A 124 -8.36 -7.84 -10.16
CA ASP A 124 -7.75 -8.15 -8.86
C ASP A 124 -6.26 -8.43 -9.05
N LEU A 125 -5.40 -7.58 -8.50
CA LEU A 125 -3.96 -7.76 -8.58
C LEU A 125 -3.45 -8.52 -7.37
N PHE A 126 -3.92 -8.11 -6.18
CA PHE A 126 -3.48 -8.65 -4.91
C PHE A 126 -4.42 -8.29 -3.76
N GLU A 127 -4.59 -9.20 -2.82
CA GLU A 127 -5.27 -8.94 -1.56
C GLU A 127 -4.27 -8.96 -0.41
N THR A 128 -4.11 -7.82 0.24
CA THR A 128 -3.27 -7.66 1.43
C THR A 128 -3.97 -8.27 2.63
N THR A 129 -3.32 -9.25 3.24
CA THR A 129 -3.76 -9.87 4.50
C THR A 129 -2.69 -9.64 5.55
N VAL A 130 -3.13 -9.35 6.78
CA VAL A 130 -2.23 -9.23 7.93
C VAL A 130 -2.57 -10.33 8.92
N THR A 131 -1.54 -11.04 9.34
CA THR A 131 -1.65 -12.04 10.40
C THR A 131 -0.75 -11.66 11.56
N VAL A 132 -1.02 -12.26 12.73
CA VAL A 132 -0.19 -12.01 13.91
C VAL A 132 1.26 -12.49 13.70
N GLU A 133 1.45 -13.58 12.95
CA GLU A 133 2.76 -14.13 12.62
C GLU A 133 3.55 -13.15 11.75
N LEU A 134 2.88 -12.49 10.79
CA LEU A 134 3.48 -11.43 9.98
C LEU A 134 3.89 -10.24 10.84
N ALA A 135 3.00 -9.79 11.75
CA ALA A 135 3.30 -8.69 12.67
C ALA A 135 4.52 -9.02 13.56
N GLN A 136 4.57 -10.22 14.12
CA GLN A 136 5.69 -10.70 14.93
C GLN A 136 7.00 -10.72 14.14
N LYS A 137 6.97 -11.23 12.90
CA LYS A 137 8.15 -11.25 12.02
C LYS A 137 8.68 -9.84 11.72
N ILE A 138 7.78 -8.89 11.44
CA ILE A 138 8.16 -7.49 11.19
C ILE A 138 8.79 -6.88 12.45
N VAL A 139 8.20 -7.11 13.62
CA VAL A 139 8.71 -6.60 14.89
C VAL A 139 10.07 -7.21 15.24
N GLU A 140 10.27 -8.50 14.97
CA GLU A 140 11.57 -9.16 15.15
C GLU A 140 12.64 -8.53 14.24
N GLN A 141 12.32 -8.28 12.98
CA GLN A 141 13.21 -7.59 12.04
C GLN A 141 13.55 -6.16 12.50
N LEU A 142 12.56 -5.43 13.04
CA LEU A 142 12.73 -4.06 13.51
C LEU A 142 13.57 -3.93 14.79
N GLN A 143 13.49 -4.91 15.70
CA GLN A 143 14.27 -4.90 16.94
C GLN A 143 15.75 -5.27 16.72
N GLY A 144 16.06 -6.01 15.65
CA GLY A 144 17.41 -6.51 15.40
C GLY A 144 17.95 -7.37 16.55
N GLU A 145 19.27 -7.49 16.64
CA GLU A 145 19.93 -8.32 17.66
C GLU A 145 20.10 -7.63 19.03
N SER A 146 19.95 -6.30 19.11
CA SER A 146 20.56 -5.52 20.20
C SER A 146 19.67 -5.18 21.41
N ALA A 147 18.38 -5.51 21.44
CA ALA A 147 17.58 -5.55 22.66
C ALA A 147 16.15 -6.01 22.34
N ARG A 148 15.83 -7.29 22.59
CA ARG A 148 14.45 -7.80 22.50
C ARG A 148 13.62 -7.31 23.68
N CYS A 149 13.21 -6.06 23.65
CA CYS A 149 12.37 -5.43 24.67
C CYS A 149 10.87 -5.72 24.45
N VAL A 150 10.48 -6.12 23.24
CA VAL A 150 9.11 -6.46 22.85
C VAL A 150 9.04 -7.96 22.54
N THR A 151 8.15 -8.66 23.25
CA THR A 151 7.94 -10.10 23.09
C THR A 151 6.88 -10.43 22.04
N ALA A 152 6.84 -11.68 21.57
CA ALA A 152 5.79 -12.15 20.66
C ALA A 152 4.38 -12.03 21.27
N GLU A 153 4.26 -12.16 22.59
CA GLU A 153 3.01 -11.96 23.34
C GLU A 153 2.58 -10.49 23.36
N ASP A 154 3.54 -9.56 23.56
CA ASP A 154 3.27 -8.12 23.49
C ASP A 154 2.71 -7.71 22.11
N VAL A 155 3.23 -8.32 21.05
CA VAL A 155 2.74 -8.13 19.67
C VAL A 155 1.34 -8.69 19.50
N ALA A 156 1.10 -9.94 19.91
CA ALA A 156 -0.20 -10.59 19.77
C ALA A 156 -1.31 -9.83 20.51
N LEU A 157 -1.03 -9.39 21.74
CA LEU A 157 -1.95 -8.61 22.56
C LEU A 157 -2.36 -7.31 21.84
N ARG A 158 -1.39 -6.52 21.37
CA ARG A 158 -1.66 -5.25 20.70
C ARG A 158 -2.29 -5.41 19.33
N PHE A 159 -1.88 -6.42 18.58
CA PHE A 159 -2.47 -6.74 17.28
C PHE A 159 -3.97 -7.04 17.42
N SER A 160 -4.37 -7.78 18.45
CA SER A 160 -5.77 -8.03 18.75
C SER A 160 -6.52 -6.75 19.19
N HIS A 161 -5.88 -5.92 20.02
CA HIS A 161 -6.44 -4.66 20.50
C HIS A 161 -6.74 -3.69 19.35
N HIS A 162 -5.83 -3.59 18.38
CA HIS A 162 -5.97 -2.77 17.17
C HIS A 162 -6.71 -3.47 16.04
N LYS A 163 -7.38 -4.60 16.32
CA LYS A 163 -8.22 -5.36 15.36
C LYS A 163 -7.51 -5.70 14.05
N GLY A 164 -6.21 -5.99 14.13
CA GLY A 164 -5.39 -6.35 12.98
C GLY A 164 -4.82 -5.18 12.18
N ASP A 165 -5.01 -3.92 12.62
CA ASP A 165 -4.33 -2.78 12.03
C ASP A 165 -2.84 -2.80 12.41
N LEU A 166 -1.99 -3.17 11.45
CA LEU A 166 -0.56 -3.28 11.67
C LEU A 166 0.10 -1.92 11.94
N ARG A 167 -0.41 -0.84 11.35
CA ARG A 167 0.16 0.49 11.54
C ARG A 167 -0.02 0.94 12.99
N GLU A 168 -1.25 0.85 13.50
CA GLU A 168 -1.55 1.21 14.88
C GLU A 168 -0.85 0.27 15.87
N THR A 169 -0.79 -1.02 15.55
CA THR A 169 -0.03 -2.01 16.33
C THR A 169 1.44 -1.63 16.45
N LEU A 170 2.10 -1.27 15.35
CA LEU A 170 3.51 -0.89 15.35
C LEU A 170 3.76 0.44 16.09
N PHE A 171 2.84 1.40 16.02
CA PHE A 171 2.95 2.64 16.80
C PHE A 171 2.85 2.39 18.30
N ASP A 172 1.87 1.60 18.73
CA ASP A 172 1.72 1.21 20.14
C ASP A 172 2.95 0.44 20.66
N LEU A 173 3.46 -0.51 19.87
CA LEU A 173 4.68 -1.26 20.22
C LEU A 173 5.91 -0.36 20.32
N TYR A 174 6.02 0.66 19.46
CA TYR A 174 7.11 1.63 19.53
C TYR A 174 7.04 2.45 20.82
N ASP A 175 5.86 2.95 21.19
CA ASP A 175 5.65 3.72 22.42
C ASP A 175 5.95 2.86 23.66
N PHE A 176 5.49 1.60 23.65
CA PHE A 176 5.78 0.63 24.69
C PHE A 176 7.28 0.35 24.86
N HIS A 177 7.99 0.14 23.75
CA HIS A 177 9.43 -0.04 23.73
C HIS A 177 10.17 1.20 24.31
N GLN A 178 9.73 2.41 23.95
CA GLN A 178 10.31 3.66 24.47
C GLN A 178 10.10 3.81 25.98
N GLN A 179 8.94 3.42 26.51
CA GLN A 179 8.67 3.43 27.95
C GLN A 179 9.60 2.47 28.71
N ARG A 180 9.77 1.23 28.22
CA ARG A 180 10.66 0.24 28.86
C ARG A 180 12.13 0.69 28.88
N ARG A 181 12.60 1.34 27.80
CA ARG A 181 13.98 1.86 27.74
C ARG A 181 14.26 3.06 28.65
N ARG A 182 13.22 3.81 29.05
CA ARG A 182 13.36 4.95 29.98
C ARG A 182 13.27 4.54 31.45
N GLY A 183 12.72 3.36 31.73
CA GLY A 183 12.60 2.79 33.08
C GLY A 183 13.73 1.83 33.47
N GLN A 184 14.69 1.57 32.58
CA GLN A 184 15.97 0.90 32.85
C GLN A 184 17.07 1.93 33.01
#